data_AF-A0A7C3KJ52-F1
#
_entry.id   AF-A0A7C3KJ52-F1
#
_cell.length_a   1.000
_cell.length_b   1.000
_cell.length_c   1.000
_cell.angle_alpha   90.00
_cell.angle_beta   90.00
_cell.angle_gamma   90.00
#
_symmetry.space_group_name_H-M   'P 1'
#
loop_
_entity.id
_entity.type
_entity.pdbx_description
1 polymer ?
#
loop_
_entity_poly.entity_id
_entity_poly.type
_entity_poly.pdbx_seq_one_letter_code
_entity_poly.pdbx_strand_id
1 'polypeptide(L)'
;MAIQLYRDATGVGLAEAKKAVEEMAQIESTKPPSDVRDFDNPVLEGRIKSLLAKGKKIDAVKIYREEYGVGLKEAKDAVERMESSMRPDPASMSYPYESAIGSDPFTDDEATYGRRVVFAAAVVFAIVCGLAAFLLMMNF
;
A
#
# COMPACT_ATOMS: atom_id res chain seq x y z
N MET A 1 39.81 5.35 18.62
CA MET A 1 41.20 5.29 18.11
C MET A 1 41.19 4.98 16.61
N ALA A 2 40.66 5.87 15.76
CA ALA A 2 40.56 5.66 14.31
C ALA A 2 41.70 6.36 13.54
N ILE A 3 42.05 7.57 13.96
CA ILE A 3 43.09 8.41 13.32
C ILE A 3 44.48 7.76 13.38
N GLN A 4 44.84 7.11 14.50
CA GLN A 4 46.12 6.40 14.64
C GLN A 4 46.22 5.19 13.70
N LEU A 5 45.12 4.44 13.54
CA LEU A 5 45.08 3.23 12.73
C LEU A 5 45.23 3.54 11.23
N TYR A 6 44.63 4.64 10.78
CA TYR A 6 44.78 5.14 9.41
C TYR A 6 46.21 5.60 9.12
N ARG A 7 46.84 6.27 10.09
CA ARG A 7 48.22 6.74 9.99
C ARG A 7 49.21 5.59 9.86
N ASP A 8 49.07 4.57 10.70
CA ASP A 8 50.00 3.45 10.74
C ASP A 8 49.88 2.56 9.47
N ALA A 9 48.71 2.54 8.82
CA ALA A 9 48.49 1.78 7.57
C ALA A 9 48.94 2.51 6.30
N THR A 10 48.92 3.85 6.27
CA THR A 10 49.13 4.65 5.05
C THR A 10 50.37 5.56 5.10
N GLY A 11 50.91 5.83 6.29
CA GLY A 11 52.05 6.73 6.49
C GLY A 11 51.75 8.23 6.38
N VAL A 12 50.48 8.62 6.20
CA VAL A 12 50.08 10.03 6.01
C VAL A 12 50.24 10.88 7.28
N GLY A 13 50.40 12.20 7.14
CA GLY A 13 50.55 13.11 8.29
C GLY A 13 49.30 13.18 9.18
N LEU A 14 49.46 13.54 10.46
CA LEU A 14 48.35 13.61 11.43
C LEU A 14 47.22 14.57 11.00
N ALA A 15 47.58 15.67 10.35
CA ALA A 15 46.61 16.64 9.81
C ALA A 15 45.79 16.04 8.65
N GLU A 16 46.42 15.22 7.81
CA GLU A 16 45.80 14.59 6.66
C GLU A 16 44.90 13.42 7.08
N ALA A 17 45.37 12.60 8.03
CA ALA A 17 44.56 11.55 8.64
C ALA A 17 43.32 12.12 9.33
N LYS A 18 43.45 13.25 10.03
CA LYS A 18 42.30 13.93 10.64
C LYS A 18 41.33 14.42 9.58
N LYS A 19 41.82 15.07 8.52
CA LYS A 19 40.98 15.57 7.42
C LYS A 19 40.19 14.44 6.77
N ALA A 20 40.84 13.31 6.45
CA ALA A 20 40.18 12.17 5.83
C ALA A 20 39.08 11.56 6.72
N VAL A 21 39.34 11.43 8.03
CA VAL A 21 38.35 10.91 8.99
C VAL A 21 37.18 11.88 9.17
N GLU A 22 37.45 13.18 9.20
CA GLU A 22 36.41 14.21 9.29
C GLU A 22 35.54 14.26 8.03
N GLU A 23 36.14 14.06 6.86
CA GLU A 23 35.46 13.99 5.57
C GLU A 23 34.60 12.70 5.48
N MET A 24 35.08 11.57 5.99
CA MET A 24 34.29 10.33 6.14
C MET A 24 33.12 10.51 7.12
N ALA A 25 33.33 11.20 8.25
CA ALA A 25 32.27 11.49 9.22
C ALA A 25 31.20 12.44 8.64
N GLN A 26 31.61 13.37 7.76
CA GLN A 26 30.68 14.20 7.01
C GLN A 26 29.83 13.37 6.05
N ILE A 27 30.43 12.42 5.33
CA ILE A 27 29.70 11.53 4.41
C ILE A 27 28.63 10.72 5.17
N GLU A 28 28.98 10.20 6.35
CA GLU A 28 28.05 9.44 7.20
C GLU A 28 26.89 10.30 7.75
N SER A 29 27.12 11.61 7.98
CA SER A 29 26.07 12.57 8.35
C SER A 29 25.24 13.07 7.16
N THR A 30 25.76 13.02 5.94
CA THR A 30 25.03 13.40 4.74
C THR A 30 24.16 12.26 4.28
N LYS A 31 22.90 12.32 4.71
CA LYS A 31 21.88 11.34 4.35
C LYS A 31 21.84 11.12 2.82
N PRO A 32 21.83 9.87 2.33
CA PRO A 32 21.85 9.59 0.90
C PRO A 32 20.70 10.31 0.20
N PRO A 33 20.91 10.85 -1.02
CA PRO A 33 19.89 11.58 -1.75
C PRO A 33 18.65 10.70 -1.99
N SER A 34 17.48 11.33 -2.02
CA SER A 34 16.18 10.64 -1.93
C SER A 34 15.88 9.68 -3.09
N ASP A 35 16.61 9.82 -4.20
CA ASP A 35 16.55 9.01 -5.41
C ASP A 35 17.32 7.68 -5.31
N VAL A 36 18.28 7.54 -4.39
CA VAL A 36 19.12 6.32 -4.23
C VAL A 36 18.76 5.51 -2.97
N ARG A 37 17.72 5.92 -2.23
CA ARG A 37 17.28 5.16 -1.06
C ARG A 37 16.51 3.93 -1.52
N ASP A 38 17.06 2.76 -1.23
CA ASP A 38 16.36 1.49 -1.37
C ASP A 38 15.23 1.44 -0.32
N PHE A 39 13.99 1.69 -0.76
CA PHE A 39 12.81 1.76 0.10
C PHE A 39 12.13 0.40 0.28
N ASP A 40 12.69 -0.68 -0.27
CA ASP A 40 12.10 -2.01 -0.29
C ASP A 40 12.16 -2.69 1.10
N ASN A 41 11.41 -2.15 2.06
CA ASN A 41 11.14 -2.79 3.34
C ASN A 41 9.66 -3.25 3.38
N PRO A 42 9.37 -4.51 2.98
CA PRO A 42 8.00 -5.00 2.88
C PRO A 42 7.25 -5.02 4.22
N VAL A 43 7.98 -5.17 5.34
CA VAL A 43 7.39 -5.17 6.69
C VAL A 43 6.91 -3.77 7.07
N LEU A 44 7.74 -2.76 6.80
CA LEU A 44 7.41 -1.36 7.06
C LEU A 44 6.26 -0.89 6.16
N GLU A 45 6.29 -1.26 4.88
CA GLU A 45 5.18 -0.96 3.97
C GLU A 45 3.84 -1.53 4.46
N GLY A 46 3.82 -2.79 4.90
CA GLY A 46 2.62 -3.44 5.42
C GLY A 46 2.06 -2.71 6.64
N ARG A 47 2.95 -2.22 7.52
CA ARG A 47 2.57 -1.42 8.69
C ARG A 47 2.00 -0.05 8.31
N ILE A 48 2.60 0.62 7.32
CA ILE A 48 2.13 1.90 6.79
C ILE A 48 0.76 1.73 6.11
N LYS A 49 0.61 0.72 5.24
CA LYS A 49 -0.67 0.37 4.59
C LYS A 49 -1.76 0.08 5.62
N SER A 50 -1.43 -0.64 6.70
CA SER A 50 -2.35 -0.91 7.81
C SER A 50 -2.79 0.35 8.57
N LEU A 51 -1.89 1.33 8.72
CA LEU A 51 -2.21 2.62 9.36
C LEU A 51 -3.06 3.50 8.44
N LEU A 52 -2.76 3.51 7.14
CA LEU A 52 -3.56 4.19 6.12
C LEU A 52 -4.98 3.64 6.05
N ALA A 53 -5.15 2.31 6.06
CA ALA A 53 -6.46 1.66 6.11
C ALA A 53 -7.27 2.04 7.37
N LYS A 54 -6.59 2.38 8.47
CA LYS A 54 -7.21 2.85 9.73
C LYS A 54 -7.45 4.36 9.77
N GLY A 55 -7.16 5.09 8.69
CA GLY A 55 -7.24 6.56 8.64
C GLY A 55 -6.15 7.29 9.43
N LYS A 56 -5.11 6.59 9.89
CA LYS A 56 -4.03 7.14 10.73
C LYS A 56 -2.86 7.66 9.88
N LYS A 57 -3.12 8.60 8.99
CA LYS A 57 -2.12 9.14 8.03
C LYS A 57 -0.93 9.82 8.72
N ILE A 58 -1.17 10.53 9.82
CA ILE A 58 -0.10 11.20 10.58
C ILE A 58 0.87 10.19 11.20
N ASP A 59 0.36 9.08 11.75
CA ASP A 59 1.19 8.02 12.31
C ASP A 59 2.01 7.32 11.21
N ALA A 60 1.42 7.10 10.04
CA ALA A 60 2.11 6.55 8.88
C ALA A 60 3.29 7.44 8.43
N VAL A 61 3.08 8.76 8.33
CA VAL A 61 4.12 9.74 8.00
C VAL A 61 5.22 9.77 9.08
N LYS A 62 4.85 9.66 10.35
CA LYS A 62 5.80 9.63 11.47
C LYS A 62 6.74 8.42 11.37
N ILE A 63 6.18 7.22 11.19
CA ILE A 63 6.99 5.99 11.08
C ILE A 63 7.89 6.05 9.84
N TYR A 64 7.36 6.49 8.68
CA TYR A 64 8.16 6.65 7.47
C TYR A 64 9.35 7.60 7.71
N ARG A 65 9.13 8.67 8.48
CA ARG A 65 10.18 9.63 8.84
C ARG A 65 11.22 9.05 9.78
N GLU A 66 10.80 8.27 10.77
CA GLU A 66 11.68 7.69 11.78
C GLU A 66 12.56 6.59 11.18
N GLU A 67 11.99 5.72 10.35
CA GLU A 67 12.70 4.58 9.75
C GLU A 67 13.64 5.02 8.63
N TYR A 68 13.16 5.88 7.73
CA TYR A 68 13.96 6.32 6.58
C TYR A 68 14.69 7.64 6.82
N GLY A 69 14.51 8.30 7.98
CA GLY A 69 15.14 9.57 8.35
C GLY A 69 14.79 10.77 7.46
N VAL A 70 13.69 10.73 6.69
CA VAL A 70 13.39 11.67 5.58
C VAL A 70 12.87 13.03 6.05
N GLY A 71 12.88 14.02 5.16
CA GLY A 71 12.21 15.29 5.44
C GLY A 71 10.69 15.10 5.52
N LEU A 72 9.99 15.96 6.26
CA LEU A 72 8.52 15.88 6.41
C LEU A 72 7.78 15.90 5.05
N LYS A 73 8.27 16.71 4.10
CA LYS A 73 7.74 16.78 2.75
C LYS A 73 7.87 15.45 2.01
N GLU A 74 9.06 14.84 2.06
CA GLU A 74 9.35 13.54 1.43
C GLU A 74 8.52 12.42 2.05
N ALA A 75 8.40 12.38 3.38
CA ALA A 75 7.58 11.38 4.07
C ALA A 75 6.10 11.48 3.68
N LYS A 76 5.56 12.70 3.63
CA LYS A 76 4.17 12.92 3.24
C LYS A 76 3.91 12.44 1.81
N ASP A 77 4.76 12.86 0.89
CA ASP A 77 4.66 12.54 -0.54
C ASP A 77 4.74 11.03 -0.79
N ALA A 78 5.66 10.32 -0.12
CA ALA A 78 5.74 8.87 -0.19
C ALA A 78 4.48 8.16 0.33
N VAL A 79 4.01 8.55 1.52
CA VAL A 79 2.80 7.97 2.13
C VAL A 79 1.54 8.26 1.29
N GLU A 80 1.47 9.42 0.65
CA GLU A 80 0.37 9.79 -0.25
C GLU A 80 0.36 8.98 -1.54
N ARG A 81 1.53 8.70 -2.13
CA ARG A 81 1.63 7.73 -3.24
C ARG A 81 1.16 6.35 -2.83
N MET A 82 1.58 5.86 -1.65
CA MET A 82 1.13 4.56 -1.14
C MET A 82 -0.39 4.51 -0.93
N GLU A 83 -0.98 5.59 -0.38
CA GLU A 83 -2.43 5.72 -0.23
C GLU A 83 -3.15 5.70 -1.59
N SER A 84 -2.62 6.43 -2.58
CA SER A 84 -3.20 6.48 -3.93
C SER A 84 -3.19 5.12 -4.62
N SER A 85 -2.12 4.34 -4.45
CA SER A 85 -2.03 2.98 -5.00
C SER A 85 -2.96 1.98 -4.32
N MET A 86 -3.43 2.28 -3.10
CA MET A 86 -4.30 1.41 -2.31
C MET A 86 -5.78 1.65 -2.58
N ARG A 87 -6.13 2.79 -3.20
CA ARG A 87 -7.46 3.01 -3.78
C ARG A 87 -7.45 2.44 -5.19
N PRO A 88 -8.01 1.24 -5.44
CA PRO A 88 -8.19 0.79 -6.82
C PRO A 88 -9.04 1.83 -7.53
N ASP A 89 -8.50 2.42 -8.60
CA ASP A 89 -9.30 3.25 -9.49
C ASP A 89 -10.37 2.35 -10.10
N PRO A 90 -11.67 2.55 -9.80
CA PRO A 90 -12.73 1.73 -10.37
C PRO A 90 -12.78 1.87 -11.91
N ALA A 91 -12.19 2.91 -12.50
CA ALA A 91 -12.03 3.08 -13.94
C ALA A 91 -10.87 2.25 -14.52
N SER A 92 -9.88 1.84 -13.72
CA SER A 92 -8.83 0.90 -14.17
C SER A 92 -9.27 -0.56 -14.14
N MET A 93 -10.45 -0.84 -13.56
CA MET A 93 -11.06 -2.17 -13.49
C MET A 93 -12.03 -2.45 -14.65
N SER A 94 -11.91 -1.71 -15.76
CA SER A 94 -12.53 -2.03 -17.04
C SER A 94 -11.49 -2.61 -18.00
N TYR A 95 -10.93 -3.76 -17.64
CA TYR A 95 -10.38 -4.65 -18.67
C TYR A 95 -11.51 -5.58 -19.10
N PRO A 96 -12.03 -5.48 -20.33
CA PRO A 96 -12.60 -6.65 -20.97
C PRO A 96 -11.41 -7.57 -21.23
N TYR A 97 -11.03 -8.36 -20.21
CA TYR A 97 -10.24 -9.56 -20.44
C TYR A 97 -11.16 -10.50 -21.21
N GLU A 98 -11.10 -10.40 -22.53
CA GLU A 98 -11.62 -11.42 -23.40
C GLU A 98 -10.70 -12.63 -23.23
N SER A 99 -11.19 -13.64 -22.51
CA SER A 99 -10.48 -14.86 -22.17
C SER A 99 -10.21 -15.68 -23.43
N ALA A 100 -9.08 -15.43 -24.09
CA ALA A 100 -8.58 -16.27 -25.18
C ALA A 100 -7.98 -17.60 -24.68
N ILE A 101 -7.86 -17.78 -23.36
CA ILE A 101 -7.68 -19.09 -22.76
C ILE A 101 -9.10 -19.59 -22.52
N GLY A 102 -9.52 -20.55 -23.35
CA GLY A 102 -10.81 -21.20 -23.23
C GLY A 102 -11.11 -21.52 -21.77
N SER A 103 -12.33 -21.18 -21.36
CA SER A 103 -12.89 -21.43 -20.04
C SER A 103 -12.30 -22.70 -19.45
N ASP A 104 -11.62 -22.59 -18.30
CA ASP A 104 -11.19 -23.76 -17.56
C ASP A 104 -12.46 -24.62 -17.32
N PRO A 105 -12.57 -25.81 -17.93
CA PRO A 105 -13.79 -26.59 -17.90
C PRO A 105 -14.07 -27.20 -16.51
N PHE A 106 -13.24 -26.92 -15.50
CA PHE A 106 -13.39 -27.40 -14.13
C PHE A 106 -13.86 -26.33 -13.13
N THR A 107 -14.24 -25.13 -13.57
CA THR A 107 -14.89 -24.18 -12.65
C THR A 107 -16.38 -24.48 -12.55
N ASP A 108 -16.78 -25.25 -11.54
CA ASP A 108 -18.17 -25.28 -11.09
C ASP A 108 -18.51 -23.89 -10.50
N ASP A 109 -19.30 -23.11 -11.25
CA ASP A 109 -19.83 -21.81 -10.87
C ASP A 109 -20.78 -21.93 -9.66
N GLU A 110 -20.24 -21.96 -8.44
CA GLU A 110 -21.05 -22.03 -7.22
C GLU A 110 -20.69 -20.97 -6.15
N ALA A 111 -20.50 -19.72 -6.55
CA ALA A 111 -20.34 -18.64 -5.54
C ALA A 111 -21.02 -17.30 -5.87
N THR A 112 -21.44 -17.06 -7.12
CA THR A 112 -21.99 -15.74 -7.51
C THR A 112 -23.46 -15.79 -7.95
N TYR A 113 -23.98 -16.97 -8.31
CA TYR A 113 -25.39 -17.12 -8.72
C TYR A 113 -26.35 -17.07 -7.54
N GLY A 114 -26.01 -17.68 -6.40
CA GLY A 114 -26.93 -17.81 -5.25
C GLY A 114 -27.49 -16.48 -4.75
N ARG A 115 -26.67 -15.43 -4.65
CA ARG A 115 -27.12 -14.16 -4.03
C ARG A 115 -28.09 -13.40 -4.93
N ARG A 116 -27.82 -13.27 -6.23
CA ARG A 116 -28.71 -12.54 -7.16
C ARG A 116 -30.04 -13.25 -7.37
N VAL A 117 -30.03 -14.58 -7.40
CA VAL A 117 -31.21 -15.40 -7.73
C VAL A 117 -32.14 -15.49 -6.51
N VAL A 118 -31.58 -15.56 -5.30
CA VAL A 118 -32.36 -15.47 -4.05
C VAL A 118 -33.02 -14.09 -3.91
N PHE A 119 -32.33 -13.00 -4.24
CA PHE A 119 -32.95 -11.67 -4.25
C PHE A 119 -34.07 -11.55 -5.29
N ALA A 120 -33.85 -12.05 -6.51
CA ALA A 120 -34.88 -12.05 -7.55
C ALA A 120 -36.11 -12.88 -7.14
N ALA A 121 -35.91 -14.08 -6.58
CA ALA A 121 -37.00 -14.94 -6.11
C ALA A 121 -37.77 -14.30 -4.93
N ALA A 122 -37.07 -13.67 -3.98
CA ALA A 122 -37.70 -13.01 -2.84
C ALA A 122 -38.56 -11.80 -3.27
N VAL A 123 -38.09 -11.01 -4.25
CA VAL A 123 -38.84 -9.88 -4.81
C VAL A 123 -40.10 -10.36 -5.52
N VAL A 124 -40.00 -11.39 -6.35
CA VAL A 124 -41.16 -11.95 -7.05
C VAL A 124 -42.19 -12.51 -6.05
N PHE A 125 -41.73 -13.23 -5.03
CA PHE A 125 -42.62 -13.78 -4.00
C PHE A 125 -43.34 -12.70 -3.20
N ALA A 126 -42.65 -11.61 -2.85
CA ALA A 126 -43.24 -10.47 -2.16
C ALA A 126 -44.30 -9.76 -3.01
N ILE A 127 -44.06 -9.59 -4.32
CA ILE A 127 -45.02 -9.00 -5.25
C ILE A 127 -46.26 -9.89 -5.39
N VAL A 128 -46.08 -11.21 -5.56
CA VAL A 128 -47.19 -12.16 -5.70
C VAL A 128 -48.02 -12.21 -4.42
N CYS A 129 -47.39 -12.29 -3.24
CA CYS A 129 -48.10 -12.29 -1.96
C CYS A 129 -48.85 -10.97 -1.72
N GLY A 130 -48.23 -9.83 -2.06
CA GLY A 130 -48.87 -8.52 -1.95
C GLY A 130 -50.09 -8.37 -2.86
N LEU A 131 -49.98 -8.81 -4.11
CA LEU A 131 -51.10 -8.78 -5.06
C LEU A 131 -52.24 -9.72 -4.64
N ALA A 132 -51.93 -10.91 -4.15
CA ALA A 132 -52.95 -11.85 -3.66
C ALA A 132 -53.71 -11.30 -2.45
N ALA A 133 -52.99 -10.70 -1.49
CA ALA A 133 -53.62 -10.05 -0.33
C ALA A 133 -54.50 -8.86 -0.72
N PHE A 134 -54.05 -8.05 -1.69
CA PHE A 134 -54.80 -6.92 -2.21
C PHE A 134 -56.09 -7.34 -2.92
N LEU A 135 -56.05 -8.40 -3.74
CA LEU A 135 -57.23 -8.93 -4.40
C LEU A 135 -58.24 -9.55 -3.41
N LEU A 136 -57.76 -10.21 -2.35
CA LEU A 136 -58.64 -10.71 -1.29
C LEU A 136 -59.34 -9.59 -0.51
N MET A 137 -58.64 -8.48 -0.25
CA MET A 137 -59.21 -7.35 0.48
C MET A 137 -60.22 -6.55 -0.35
N MET A 138 -60.13 -6.61 -1.67
CA MET A 138 -61.01 -5.88 -2.59
C MET A 138 -62.25 -6.69 -3.03
N ASN A 139 -62.29 -7.98 -2.67
CA ASN A 139 -63.38 -8.91 -3.00
C ASN A 139 -64.28 -9.26 -1.79
N PHE A 140 -64.15 -8.49 -0.70
CA PHE A 140 -65.03 -8.52 0.49
C PHE A 140 -65.62 -7.11 0.68
#